data_AF-A0A453ICU5-F1
#
_entry.id   AF-A0A453ICU5-F1
#
_cell.length_a   1.000
_cell.length_b   1.000
_cell.length_c   1.000
_cell.angle_alpha   90.00
_cell.angle_beta   90.00
_cell.angle_gamma   90.00
#
_symmetry.space_group_name_H-M   'P 1'
#
loop_
_entity.id
_entity.type
_entity.pdbx_description
1 polymer ?
#
loop_
_entity_poly.entity_id
_entity_poly.type
_entity_poly.pdbx_seq_one_letter_code
_entity_poly.pdbx_strand_id
1 'polypeptide(L)'
;GFKAAGIYGGLRAKGQKPDLALVACDVDATVAGSFTTNVVAAAPVLYCKRVLSSSKTARAVLINAGQANAATGDAGYQDAVDSAEAVAKLLNVSTNDILIQSTGVIGQRIKK
;
A
#
# COMPACT_ATOMS: atom_id res chain seq x y z
N GLY A 1 -9.56 -9.72 15.45
CA GLY A 1 -8.99 -10.72 14.53
C GLY A 1 -8.57 -10.04 13.24
N PHE A 2 -8.24 -10.80 12.19
CA PHE A 2 -7.99 -10.26 10.85
C PHE A 2 -9.27 -10.24 10.01
N LYS A 3 -9.46 -9.18 9.24
CA LYS A 3 -10.54 -9.01 8.25
C LYS A 3 -9.93 -8.65 6.91
N ALA A 4 -10.56 -9.10 5.83
CA ALA A 4 -10.10 -8.81 4.48
C ALA A 4 -11.29 -8.50 3.57
N ALA A 5 -11.10 -7.54 2.66
CA ALA A 5 -12.05 -7.23 1.61
C ALA A 5 -11.30 -6.95 0.31
N GLY A 6 -11.90 -7.35 -0.81
CA GLY A 6 -11.43 -7.03 -2.16
C GLY A 6 -12.55 -6.39 -2.97
N ILE A 7 -12.27 -5.28 -3.62
CA ILE A 7 -13.24 -4.49 -4.38
C ILE A 7 -12.70 -4.10 -5.76
N TYR A 8 -13.60 -3.61 -6.60
CA TYR A 8 -13.25 -2.95 -7.85
C TYR A 8 -12.94 -1.47 -7.56
N GLY A 9 -11.66 -1.12 -7.53
CA GLY A 9 -11.13 0.23 -7.37
C GLY A 9 -10.84 0.96 -8.69
N GLY A 10 -10.97 0.28 -9.85
CA GLY A 10 -10.82 0.93 -11.17
C GLY A 10 -9.38 1.29 -11.54
N LEU A 11 -8.41 0.65 -10.90
CA LEU A 11 -6.98 0.87 -11.11
C LEU A 11 -6.44 0.08 -12.30
N ARG A 12 -7.09 -1.03 -12.64
CA ARG A 12 -6.81 -1.82 -13.82
C ARG A 12 -7.60 -1.32 -15.04
N ALA A 13 -6.92 -1.20 -16.18
CA ALA A 13 -7.54 -0.70 -17.41
C ALA A 13 -8.67 -1.58 -17.98
N LYS A 14 -8.59 -2.91 -17.79
CA LYS A 14 -9.59 -3.88 -18.24
C LYS A 14 -9.63 -5.05 -17.25
N GLY A 15 -10.82 -5.45 -16.79
CA GLY A 15 -10.96 -6.71 -16.05
C GLY A 15 -12.30 -6.91 -15.34
N GLN A 16 -12.66 -8.19 -15.18
CA GLN A 16 -13.75 -8.68 -14.33
C GLN A 16 -13.23 -9.14 -12.96
N LYS A 17 -12.07 -8.65 -12.51
CA LYS A 17 -11.46 -9.04 -11.24
C LYS A 17 -11.29 -7.81 -10.34
N PRO A 18 -11.55 -7.93 -9.03
CA PRO A 18 -11.16 -6.92 -8.05
C PRO A 18 -9.69 -6.57 -8.17
N ASP A 19 -9.37 -5.30 -7.94
CA ASP A 19 -8.04 -4.72 -8.15
C ASP A 19 -7.59 -3.82 -7.00
N LEU A 20 -8.40 -3.74 -5.94
CA LEU A 20 -8.04 -3.12 -4.67
C LEU A 20 -8.45 -4.06 -3.53
N ALA A 21 -7.59 -4.25 -2.55
CA ALA A 21 -7.85 -5.05 -1.36
C ALA A 21 -7.31 -4.38 -0.11
N LEU A 22 -7.98 -4.62 1.01
CA LEU A 22 -7.56 -4.20 2.34
C LEU A 22 -7.57 -5.40 3.27
N VAL A 23 -6.45 -5.65 3.94
CA VAL A 23 -6.36 -6.58 5.07
C VAL A 23 -6.13 -5.76 6.33
N ALA A 24 -7.00 -5.90 7.32
CA ALA A 24 -6.95 -5.13 8.57
C ALA A 24 -6.98 -6.04 9.80
N CYS A 25 -6.32 -5.60 10.86
CA CYS A 25 -6.33 -6.24 12.17
C CYS A 25 -7.03 -5.33 13.19
N ASP A 26 -7.92 -5.92 13.99
CA ASP A 26 -8.64 -5.18 15.05
C ASP A 26 -7.71 -4.70 16.17
N VAL A 27 -6.50 -5.28 16.28
CA VAL A 27 -5.47 -4.96 17.29
C VAL A 27 -4.11 -4.74 16.63
N ASP A 28 -3.17 -4.14 17.34
CA ASP A 28 -1.78 -3.99 16.90
C ASP A 28 -1.18 -5.38 16.63
N ALA A 29 -0.79 -5.62 15.38
CA ALA A 29 -0.20 -6.88 14.96
C ALA A 29 1.30 -6.70 14.76
N THR A 30 2.12 -7.56 15.39
CA THR A 30 3.56 -7.62 15.11
C THR A 30 3.78 -7.83 13.62
N VAL A 31 4.65 -7.00 13.03
CA VAL A 31 4.86 -7.00 11.59
C VAL A 31 6.34 -7.16 11.26
N ALA A 32 6.59 -7.88 10.16
CA ALA A 32 7.90 -8.00 9.54
C ALA A 32 7.71 -7.99 8.01
N GLY A 33 8.70 -7.47 7.28
CA GLY A 33 8.65 -7.38 5.82
C GLY A 33 10.01 -7.61 5.21
N SER A 34 10.05 -8.40 4.14
CA SER A 34 11.19 -8.49 3.23
C SER A 34 10.78 -7.88 1.90
N PHE A 35 11.68 -7.10 1.31
CA PHE A 35 11.40 -6.31 0.12
C PHE A 35 12.41 -6.63 -0.97
N THR A 36 12.08 -6.24 -2.21
CA THR A 36 13.03 -6.34 -3.32
C THR A 36 14.35 -5.61 -3.02
N THR A 37 15.44 -6.21 -3.50
CA THR A 37 16.80 -5.65 -3.50
C THR A 37 17.09 -4.85 -4.77
N ASN A 38 16.13 -4.74 -5.69
CA ASN A 38 16.28 -3.95 -6.91
C ASN A 38 16.52 -2.46 -6.57
N VAL A 39 17.51 -1.87 -7.24
CA VAL A 39 17.87 -0.44 -7.10
C VAL A 39 16.73 0.50 -7.49
N VAL A 40 15.85 0.06 -8.41
CA VAL A 40 14.64 0.78 -8.84
C VAL A 40 13.43 0.33 -8.01
N ALA A 41 13.56 0.41 -6.68
CA ALA A 41 12.47 0.07 -5.78
C ALA A 41 11.28 1.02 -5.98
N ALA A 42 10.08 0.45 -6.06
CA ALA A 42 8.85 1.23 -6.25
C ALA A 42 8.55 2.12 -5.04
N ALA A 43 7.80 3.20 -5.25
CA ALA A 43 7.33 4.09 -4.18
C ALA A 43 6.72 3.36 -2.96
N PRO A 44 5.79 2.39 -3.10
CA PRO A 44 5.23 1.65 -1.96
C PRO A 44 6.28 0.84 -1.18
N VAL A 45 7.33 0.35 -1.86
CA VAL A 45 8.42 -0.38 -1.20
C VAL A 45 9.24 0.58 -0.32
N LEU A 46 9.60 1.75 -0.85
CA LEU A 46 10.34 2.77 -0.10
C LEU A 46 9.53 3.26 1.10
N TYR A 47 8.24 3.49 0.90
CA TYR A 47 7.30 3.85 1.97
C TYR A 47 7.27 2.77 3.07
N CYS A 48 7.06 1.49 2.72
CA CYS A 48 6.98 0.42 3.72
C CYS A 48 8.30 0.20 4.46
N LYS A 49 9.46 0.32 3.79
CA LYS A 49 10.78 0.27 4.45
C LYS A 49 10.90 1.36 5.53
N ARG A 50 10.47 2.58 5.24
CA ARG A 50 10.45 3.68 6.21
C ARG A 50 9.52 3.36 7.39
N VAL A 51 8.29 2.95 7.11
CA VAL A 51 7.32 2.62 8.16
C VAL A 51 7.86 1.53 9.09
N LEU A 52 8.33 0.43 8.55
CA LEU A 52 8.87 -0.70 9.33
C LEU A 52 10.19 -0.40 10.04
N SER A 53 10.92 0.66 9.65
CA SER A 53 12.08 1.14 10.41
C SER A 53 11.68 1.89 11.70
N SER A 54 10.44 2.38 11.75
CA SER A 54 9.92 3.21 12.85
C SER A 54 8.86 2.52 13.71
N SER A 55 8.19 1.49 13.20
CA SER A 55 7.16 0.74 13.92
C SER A 55 7.42 -0.77 13.85
N LYS A 56 7.13 -1.47 14.95
CA LYS A 56 7.18 -2.94 15.05
C LYS A 56 5.80 -3.58 14.90
N THR A 57 4.76 -2.76 14.80
CA THR A 57 3.36 -3.19 14.66
C THR A 57 2.71 -2.50 13.48
N ALA A 58 1.66 -3.12 12.93
CA ALA A 58 0.81 -2.56 11.90
C ALA A 58 -0.66 -2.94 12.13
N ARG A 59 -1.57 -2.18 11.52
CA ARG A 59 -3.02 -2.36 11.60
C ARG A 59 -3.64 -2.72 10.28
N ALA A 60 -3.06 -2.33 9.14
CA ALA A 60 -3.57 -2.76 7.86
C ALA A 60 -2.53 -2.79 6.74
N VAL A 61 -2.85 -3.52 5.68
CA VAL A 61 -2.15 -3.51 4.40
C VAL A 61 -3.15 -3.21 3.29
N LEU A 62 -2.96 -2.09 2.59
CA LEU A 62 -3.70 -1.76 1.38
C LEU A 62 -2.93 -2.29 0.17
N ILE A 63 -3.61 -3.05 -0.68
CA ILE A 63 -3.01 -3.74 -1.83
C ILE A 63 -3.78 -3.32 -3.07
N ASN A 64 -3.08 -2.77 -4.08
CA ASN A 64 -3.67 -2.58 -5.39
C ASN A 64 -3.01 -3.47 -6.45
N ALA A 65 -3.75 -3.69 -7.53
CA ALA A 65 -3.27 -4.34 -8.74
C ALA A 65 -3.63 -3.52 -9.99
N GLY A 66 -2.74 -3.51 -10.98
CA GLY A 66 -2.90 -2.76 -12.22
C GLY A 66 -1.90 -1.60 -12.36
N GLN A 67 -1.48 -0.99 -11.24
CA GLN A 67 -0.54 0.13 -11.24
C GLN A 67 0.56 -0.10 -10.20
N ALA A 68 1.80 -0.37 -10.64
CA ALA A 68 2.89 -0.67 -9.70
C ALA A 68 3.35 0.53 -8.88
N ASN A 69 3.07 1.76 -9.35
CA ASN A 69 3.63 2.99 -8.77
C ASN A 69 5.16 2.93 -8.62
N ALA A 70 5.81 2.41 -9.65
CA ALA A 70 7.26 2.28 -9.75
C ALA A 70 7.79 3.28 -10.78
N ALA A 71 8.99 3.81 -10.54
CA ALA A 71 9.60 4.85 -11.38
C ALA A 71 8.73 6.12 -11.56
N THR A 72 8.05 6.54 -10.48
CA THR A 72 7.09 7.66 -10.44
C THR A 72 7.57 8.88 -9.66
N GLY A 73 8.81 8.85 -9.16
CA GLY A 73 9.44 9.94 -8.41
C GLY A 73 8.72 10.30 -7.10
N ASP A 74 8.99 11.50 -6.59
CA ASP A 74 8.43 11.99 -5.32
C ASP A 74 6.90 12.04 -5.34
N ALA A 75 6.31 12.34 -6.49
CA ALA A 75 4.87 12.36 -6.65
C ALA A 75 4.24 10.97 -6.44
N GLY A 76 4.91 9.90 -6.89
CA GLY A 76 4.50 8.53 -6.61
C GLY A 76 4.69 8.14 -5.14
N TYR A 77 5.74 8.64 -4.48
CA TYR A 77 5.91 8.45 -3.04
C TYR A 77 4.78 9.13 -2.26
N GLN A 78 4.43 10.36 -2.62
CA GLN A 78 3.30 11.05 -2.01
C GLN A 78 1.98 10.29 -2.22
N ASP A 79 1.77 9.67 -3.39
CA ASP A 79 0.58 8.83 -3.61
C ASP A 79 0.48 7.64 -2.62
N ALA A 80 1.63 7.06 -2.22
CA ALA A 80 1.64 6.00 -1.21
C ALA A 80 1.31 6.55 0.19
N VAL A 81 1.84 7.74 0.54
CA VAL A 81 1.52 8.42 1.80
C VAL A 81 0.04 8.77 1.87
N ASP A 82 -0.51 9.40 0.84
CA ASP A 82 -1.93 9.80 0.79
C ASP A 82 -2.86 8.58 0.89
N SER A 83 -2.49 7.47 0.24
CA SER A 83 -3.24 6.21 0.33
C SER A 83 -3.23 5.65 1.76
N ALA A 84 -2.07 5.72 2.43
CA ALA A 84 -1.94 5.27 3.81
C ALA A 84 -2.74 6.16 4.77
N GLU A 85 -2.67 7.48 4.61
CA GLU A 85 -3.43 8.45 5.40
C GLU A 85 -4.94 8.25 5.25
N ALA A 86 -5.42 7.99 4.03
CA ALA A 86 -6.82 7.72 3.77
C ALA A 86 -7.32 6.49 4.55
N VAL A 87 -6.56 5.39 4.53
CA VAL A 87 -6.89 4.17 5.28
C VAL A 87 -6.75 4.40 6.79
N ALA A 88 -5.70 5.07 7.23
CA ALA A 88 -5.46 5.38 8.64
C ALA A 88 -6.62 6.18 9.23
N LYS A 89 -7.12 7.18 8.50
CA LYS A 89 -8.31 7.96 8.87
C LYS A 89 -9.55 7.09 9.00
N LEU A 90 -9.79 6.17 8.06
CA LEU A 90 -10.95 5.27 8.09
C LEU A 90 -10.90 4.28 9.26
N LEU A 91 -9.70 3.86 9.66
CA LEU A 91 -9.50 2.91 10.76
C LEU A 91 -9.25 3.59 12.11
N ASN A 92 -9.12 4.93 12.13
CA ASN A 92 -8.74 5.74 13.30
C ASN A 92 -7.43 5.25 13.96
N VAL A 93 -6.39 5.09 13.15
CA VAL A 93 -5.04 4.64 13.55
C VAL A 93 -3.98 5.58 12.99
N SER A 94 -2.70 5.36 13.30
CA SER A 94 -1.60 6.14 12.72
C SER A 94 -1.35 5.76 11.27
N THR A 95 -0.89 6.70 10.44
CA THR A 95 -0.41 6.41 9.08
C THR A 95 0.70 5.36 9.09
N ASN A 96 1.56 5.36 10.12
CA ASN A 96 2.62 4.37 10.29
C ASN A 96 2.10 2.97 10.66
N ASP A 97 0.80 2.81 10.92
CA ASP A 97 0.18 1.50 11.10
C ASP A 97 -0.29 0.89 9.77
N ILE A 98 -0.16 1.62 8.66
CA ILE A 98 -0.64 1.22 7.34
C ILE A 98 0.53 0.91 6.41
N LEU A 99 0.53 -0.28 5.83
CA LEU A 99 1.44 -0.67 4.76
C LEU A 99 0.73 -0.61 3.40
N ILE A 100 1.49 -0.28 2.36
CA ILE A 100 1.00 -0.15 0.98
C ILE A 100 1.73 -1.14 0.08
N GLN A 101 0.99 -1.90 -0.70
CA GLN A 101 1.51 -2.81 -1.71
C GLN A 101 0.88 -2.50 -3.06
N SER A 102 1.68 -2.50 -4.13
CA SER A 102 1.21 -2.21 -5.48
C SER A 102 1.88 -3.14 -6.47
N THR A 103 1.12 -3.56 -7.49
CA THR A 103 1.65 -4.33 -8.62
C THR A 103 0.96 -3.92 -9.91
N GLY A 104 1.67 -4.00 -11.04
CA GLY A 104 1.13 -3.67 -12.35
C GLY A 104 2.08 -2.83 -13.20
N VAL A 105 1.53 -1.86 -13.94
CA VAL A 105 2.29 -1.06 -14.90
C VAL A 105 3.30 -0.15 -14.17
N ILE A 106 4.54 -0.12 -14.68
CA ILE A 106 5.64 0.76 -14.23
C ILE A 106 5.56 2.09 -14.98
N GLY A 107 5.98 3.19 -14.35
CA GLY A 107 5.99 4.54 -14.93
C GLY A 107 4.64 5.24 -14.90
N GLN A 108 3.63 4.65 -14.24
CA GLN A 108 2.31 5.24 -14.05
C GLN A 108 2.02 5.44 -12.56
N ARG A 109 1.57 6.65 -12.22
CA ARG A 109 1.09 6.99 -10.88
C ARG A 109 -0.26 6.31 -10.58
N ILE A 110 -0.56 6.21 -9.29
CA ILE A 110 -1.86 5.72 -8.81
C ILE A 110 -2.92 6.75 -9.19
N LYS A 111 -4.01 6.29 -9.80
CA LYS A 111 -5.19 7.14 -10.02
C LYS A 111 -5.90 7.36 -8.68
N LYS A 112 -6.25 8.61 -8.40
CA LYS A 112 -6.99 9.04 -7.20
C LYS A 112 -8.41 9.38 -7.57
#